data_AF-A0A165DE15-F1
#
_entry.id   AF-A0A165DE15-F1
#
_cell.length_a   1.000
_cell.length_b   1.000
_cell.length_c   1.000
_cell.angle_alpha   90.00
_cell.angle_beta   90.00
_cell.angle_gamma   90.00
#
_symmetry.space_group_name_H-M   'P 1'
#
loop_
_entity.id
_entity.type
_entity.pdbx_description
1 polymer ?
#
loop_
_entity_poly.entity_id
_entity_poly.type
_entity_poly.pdbx_seq_one_letter_code
_entity_poly.pdbx_strand_id
1 'polypeptide(L)'
;MAALANVPAGEQFIHLSEIAQRPRFLRGWERHRHRKAHWLVECVAEATGVFLYCFAGGGAQAAFIIGNLAASEGAGSLLTVGLGYAMGIVCALVCASATSGGHFNPCITLAQVVFRGFPAKKAPMFIVAQIFGAFVAFGLIYVQYKQLIDEISEVITAKAGAAALDASLFTPTGMAGIFGLYVPPGTKLGYVFVNEFVCDFLLALVIWACIDPTNMFVPPAAAPFIIGMAYAAMIWGYAPVGLSANAARDVGGRLVALSVWGTKASGGTYAAIAALTNIPATLLAAFFYEFFLTDSARALNPAQRQFLDAHRAHHEHIQNGGPVGISPLSKTRSDRASFSKASDEHRVENA
;
A
#
# COMPACT_ATOMS: atom_id res chain seq x y z
N MET A 1 -6.78 1.89 50.94
CA MET A 1 -6.83 3.07 50.05
C MET A 1 -5.53 3.90 50.13
N ALA A 2 -4.36 3.31 49.89
CA ALA A 2 -3.09 4.06 49.89
C ALA A 2 -1.95 3.26 49.21
N ALA A 3 -2.19 2.75 48.00
CA ALA A 3 -1.16 2.06 47.21
C ALA A 3 -1.38 2.19 45.69
N LEU A 4 -1.92 3.33 45.24
CA LEU A 4 -2.16 3.63 43.82
C LEU A 4 -1.82 5.09 43.46
N ALA A 5 -0.89 5.71 44.18
CA ALA A 5 -0.61 7.15 44.03
C ALA A 5 0.68 7.50 43.27
N ASN A 6 1.34 6.57 42.57
CA ASN A 6 2.54 6.87 41.79
C ASN A 6 2.67 6.01 40.52
N VAL A 7 1.61 5.94 39.71
CA VAL A 7 1.78 5.63 38.28
C VAL A 7 1.99 6.96 37.57
N PRO A 8 3.14 7.23 36.92
CA PRO A 8 3.32 8.46 36.16
C PRO A 8 2.20 8.57 35.10
N ALA A 9 1.59 9.75 35.03
CA ALA A 9 0.57 10.05 34.03
C ALA A 9 1.22 10.09 32.63
N GLY A 10 0.80 9.14 31.78
CA GLY A 10 1.20 9.01 30.38
C GLY A 10 2.28 7.95 30.17
N GLU A 11 1.98 6.90 29.39
CA GLU A 11 3.02 6.04 28.85
C GLU A 11 4.05 6.92 28.13
N GLN A 12 5.27 6.97 28.65
CA GLN A 12 6.34 7.75 28.03
C GLN A 12 6.76 7.05 26.73
N PHE A 13 6.34 7.59 25.59
CA PHE A 13 6.77 7.08 24.29
C PHE A 13 8.28 7.24 24.14
N ILE A 14 8.96 6.12 23.88
CA ILE A 14 10.40 6.12 23.61
C ILE A 14 10.58 6.28 22.10
N HIS A 15 11.17 7.40 21.67
CA HIS A 15 11.49 7.60 20.27
C HIS A 15 12.76 6.84 19.87
N LEU A 16 12.82 6.35 18.62
CA LEU A 16 14.01 5.65 18.11
C LEU A 16 15.29 6.48 18.23
N SER A 17 15.19 7.81 18.10
CA SER A 17 16.31 8.76 18.24
C SER A 17 16.93 8.78 19.65
N GLU A 18 16.21 8.31 20.67
CA GLU A 18 16.66 8.21 22.06
C GLU A 18 17.47 6.92 22.31
N ILE A 19 17.11 5.83 21.64
CA ILE A 19 17.73 4.51 21.82
C ILE A 19 18.82 4.21 20.78
N ALA A 20 18.71 4.76 19.57
CA ALA A 20 19.61 4.46 18.46
C ALA A 20 19.88 5.71 17.62
N GLN A 21 21.12 6.18 17.61
CA GLN A 21 21.51 7.32 16.78
C GLN A 21 21.72 6.91 15.33
N ARG A 22 21.13 7.68 14.41
CA ARG A 22 21.41 7.54 12.98
C ARG A 22 22.66 8.33 12.58
N PRO A 23 23.37 7.90 11.51
CA PRO A 23 24.45 8.66 10.89
C PRO A 23 24.10 10.13 10.65
N ARG A 24 25.07 11.05 10.83
CA ARG A 24 24.83 12.51 10.76
C ARG A 24 24.19 12.96 9.44
N PHE A 25 24.56 12.34 8.33
CA PHE A 25 23.97 12.68 7.01
C PHE A 25 22.48 12.33 6.94
N LEU A 26 22.07 11.17 7.48
CA LEU A 26 20.66 10.77 7.54
C LEU A 26 19.85 11.67 8.46
N ARG A 27 20.42 12.12 9.57
CA ARG A 27 19.80 13.11 10.45
C ARG A 27 19.63 14.48 9.79
N GLY A 28 20.61 14.87 8.97
CA GLY A 28 20.52 16.05 8.11
C GLY A 28 19.38 15.92 7.11
N TRP A 29 19.30 14.77 6.44
CA TRP A 29 18.22 14.45 5.51
C TRP A 29 16.85 14.41 6.19
N GLU A 30 16.70 13.79 7.36
CA GLU A 30 15.46 13.73 8.14
C GLU A 30 14.92 15.13 8.41
N ARG A 31 15.76 16.03 8.93
CA ARG A 31 15.38 17.43 9.15
C ARG A 31 14.96 18.13 7.85
N HIS A 32 15.64 17.85 6.74
CA HIS A 32 15.28 18.40 5.45
C HIS A 32 13.93 17.87 4.94
N ARG A 33 13.70 16.55 4.98
CA ARG A 33 12.44 15.95 4.52
C ARG A 33 11.26 16.40 5.36
N HIS A 34 11.38 16.49 6.69
CA HIS A 34 10.28 16.95 7.53
C HIS A 34 9.89 18.41 7.27
N ARG A 35 10.85 19.27 6.89
CA ARG A 35 10.59 20.69 6.64
C ARG A 35 10.16 21.04 5.22
N LYS A 36 10.76 20.39 4.20
CA LYS A 36 10.69 20.85 2.80
C LYS A 36 10.32 19.77 1.78
N ALA A 37 10.58 18.50 2.06
CA ALA A 37 10.42 17.42 1.08
C ALA A 37 9.44 16.32 1.52
N HIS A 38 8.56 16.60 2.51
CA HIS A 38 7.65 15.58 3.05
C HIS A 38 6.73 15.01 1.97
N TRP A 39 6.16 15.89 1.14
CA TRP A 39 5.31 15.52 0.01
C TRP A 39 6.01 14.57 -0.98
N LEU A 40 7.30 14.80 -1.23
CA LEU A 40 8.08 13.96 -2.14
C LEU A 40 8.29 12.57 -1.53
N VAL A 41 8.57 12.50 -0.23
CA VAL A 41 8.76 11.22 0.45
C VAL A 41 7.47 10.41 0.54
N GLU A 42 6.32 11.07 0.73
CA GLU A 42 5.00 10.42 0.61
C GLU A 42 4.79 9.87 -0.80
N CYS A 43 5.10 10.64 -1.85
CA CYS A 43 5.00 10.17 -3.24
C CYS A 43 5.93 8.98 -3.51
N VAL A 44 7.17 9.01 -3.02
CA VAL A 44 8.10 7.88 -3.15
C VAL A 44 7.55 6.65 -2.44
N ALA A 45 6.95 6.80 -1.26
CA ALA A 45 6.33 5.69 -0.54
C ALA A 45 5.11 5.13 -1.30
N GLU A 46 4.25 5.99 -1.87
CA GLU A 46 3.13 5.57 -2.73
C GLU A 46 3.60 4.81 -3.97
N ALA A 47 4.61 5.34 -4.68
CA ALA A 47 5.22 4.67 -5.83
C ALA A 47 5.83 3.32 -5.43
N THR A 48 6.49 3.25 -4.27
CA THR A 48 7.10 2.02 -3.75
C THR A 48 6.05 0.97 -3.41
N GLY A 49 4.96 1.36 -2.75
CA GLY A 49 3.87 0.42 -2.43
C GLY A 49 3.23 -0.15 -3.69
N VAL A 50 2.94 0.72 -4.68
CA VAL A 50 2.42 0.25 -5.97
C VAL A 50 3.39 -0.64 -6.71
N PHE A 51 4.67 -0.28 -6.71
CA PHE A 51 5.73 -1.08 -7.28
C PHE A 51 5.76 -2.50 -6.69
N LEU A 52 5.71 -2.63 -5.36
CA LEU A 52 5.85 -3.91 -4.67
C LEU A 52 4.77 -4.92 -5.08
N TYR A 53 3.50 -4.52 -5.08
CA TYR A 53 2.43 -5.45 -5.47
C TYR A 53 2.33 -5.65 -6.98
N CYS A 54 2.62 -4.64 -7.80
CA CYS A 54 2.65 -4.81 -9.26
C CYS A 54 3.80 -5.73 -9.66
N PHE A 55 4.95 -5.63 -9.02
CA PHE A 55 6.11 -6.47 -9.30
C PHE A 55 5.85 -7.92 -8.88
N ALA A 56 5.38 -8.14 -7.64
CA ALA A 56 5.09 -9.50 -7.15
C ALA A 56 3.94 -10.17 -7.91
N GLY A 57 2.80 -9.48 -8.03
CA GLY A 57 1.62 -10.00 -8.71
C GLY A 57 1.77 -10.07 -10.23
N GLY A 58 2.33 -9.02 -10.84
CA GLY A 58 2.63 -8.98 -12.28
C GLY A 58 3.70 -9.99 -12.68
N GLY A 59 4.69 -10.24 -11.82
CA GLY A 59 5.68 -11.31 -12.04
C GLY A 59 5.06 -12.71 -11.99
N ALA A 60 4.15 -12.96 -11.04
CA ALA A 60 3.37 -14.20 -11.02
C ALA A 60 2.45 -14.35 -12.25
N GLN A 61 1.85 -13.25 -12.70
CA GLN A 61 1.06 -13.19 -13.94
C GLN A 61 1.91 -13.49 -15.17
N ALA A 62 3.14 -12.96 -15.23
CA ALA A 62 4.10 -13.25 -16.29
C ALA A 62 4.45 -14.73 -16.33
N ALA A 63 4.80 -15.32 -15.18
CA ALA A 63 5.08 -16.76 -15.08
C ALA A 63 3.89 -17.60 -15.57
N PHE A 64 2.67 -17.27 -15.15
CA PHE A 64 1.45 -17.99 -15.56
C PHE A 64 1.17 -17.88 -17.06
N ILE A 65 1.24 -16.68 -17.65
CA ILE A 65 0.96 -16.47 -19.08
C ILE A 65 2.04 -17.14 -19.94
N ILE A 66 3.32 -16.89 -19.64
CA ILE A 66 4.45 -17.43 -20.39
C ILE A 66 4.49 -18.96 -20.25
N GLY A 67 4.24 -19.49 -19.05
CA GLY A 67 4.15 -20.93 -18.80
C GLY A 67 3.09 -21.62 -19.65
N ASN A 68 1.88 -21.04 -19.72
CA ASN A 68 0.81 -21.57 -20.57
C ASN A 68 1.16 -21.51 -22.06
N LEU A 69 1.74 -20.40 -22.53
CA LEU A 69 2.13 -20.24 -23.94
C LEU A 69 3.28 -21.18 -24.33
N ALA A 70 4.20 -21.45 -23.41
CA ALA A 70 5.29 -22.40 -23.59
C ALA A 70 4.87 -23.88 -23.40
N ALA A 71 3.61 -24.15 -23.06
CA ALA A 71 3.12 -25.46 -22.65
C ALA A 71 3.97 -26.12 -21.54
N SER A 72 4.50 -25.30 -20.63
CA SER A 72 5.27 -25.76 -19.48
C SER A 72 4.33 -26.07 -18.33
N GLU A 73 4.01 -27.36 -18.14
CA GLU A 73 3.15 -27.79 -17.04
C GLU A 73 3.69 -27.30 -15.68
N GLY A 74 2.81 -26.73 -14.86
CA GLY A 74 3.16 -26.22 -13.52
C GLY A 74 3.84 -24.85 -13.48
N ALA A 75 4.11 -24.21 -14.62
CA ALA A 75 4.65 -22.85 -14.67
C ALA A 75 3.57 -21.80 -14.36
N GLY A 76 3.25 -21.66 -13.08
CA GLY A 76 2.28 -20.70 -12.56
C GLY A 76 0.82 -21.16 -12.63
N SER A 77 -0.05 -20.44 -11.92
CA SER A 77 -1.50 -20.65 -11.90
C SER A 77 -2.21 -19.41 -11.37
N LEU A 78 -3.53 -19.31 -11.56
CA LEU A 78 -4.31 -18.21 -10.98
C LEU A 78 -4.18 -18.15 -9.45
N LEU A 79 -3.97 -19.30 -8.79
CA LEU A 79 -3.66 -19.36 -7.37
C LEU A 79 -2.38 -18.57 -7.06
N THR A 80 -1.28 -18.85 -7.79
CA THR A 80 -0.01 -18.13 -7.61
C THR A 80 -0.10 -16.65 -7.95
N VAL A 81 -0.94 -16.26 -8.92
CA VAL A 81 -1.19 -14.84 -9.24
C VAL A 81 -1.86 -14.14 -8.06
N GLY A 82 -2.95 -14.69 -7.53
CA GLY A 82 -3.63 -14.10 -6.38
C GLY A 82 -2.75 -14.05 -5.14
N LEU A 83 -1.97 -15.10 -4.86
CA LEU A 83 -0.98 -15.09 -3.77
C LEU A 83 0.13 -14.05 -3.99
N GLY A 84 0.61 -13.91 -5.22
CA GLY A 84 1.63 -12.91 -5.59
C GLY A 84 1.15 -11.49 -5.33
N TYR A 85 -0.07 -11.15 -5.76
CA TYR A 85 -0.68 -9.85 -5.44
C TYR A 85 -0.93 -9.68 -3.94
N ALA A 86 -1.47 -10.69 -3.24
CA ALA A 86 -1.71 -10.61 -1.80
C ALA A 86 -0.44 -10.34 -1.00
N MET A 87 0.62 -11.12 -1.24
CA MET A 87 1.90 -10.93 -0.56
C MET A 87 2.56 -9.60 -0.94
N GLY A 88 2.45 -9.20 -2.21
CA GLY A 88 2.90 -7.88 -2.66
C GLY A 88 2.19 -6.73 -1.95
N ILE A 89 0.87 -6.83 -1.73
CA ILE A 89 0.07 -5.85 -0.98
C ILE A 89 0.47 -5.83 0.50
N VAL A 90 0.69 -6.99 1.11
CA VAL A 90 1.22 -7.08 2.48
C VAL A 90 2.56 -6.34 2.58
N CYS A 91 3.49 -6.59 1.67
CA CYS A 91 4.77 -5.88 1.61
C CYS A 91 4.58 -4.37 1.41
N ALA A 92 3.69 -3.96 0.51
CA ALA A 92 3.40 -2.54 0.26
C ALA A 92 2.93 -1.83 1.53
N LEU A 93 1.96 -2.39 2.23
CA LEU A 93 1.39 -1.81 3.46
C LEU A 93 2.42 -1.78 4.59
N VAL A 94 3.17 -2.87 4.80
CA VAL A 94 4.19 -2.93 5.85
C VAL A 94 5.36 -1.98 5.58
N CYS A 95 5.80 -1.84 4.32
CA CYS A 95 6.96 -1.03 3.98
C CYS A 95 6.67 0.47 3.87
N ALA A 96 5.48 0.85 3.40
CA ALA A 96 5.23 2.23 2.96
C ALA A 96 4.05 2.94 3.63
N SER A 97 3.13 2.23 4.33
CA SER A 97 1.96 2.88 4.94
C SER A 97 2.32 3.87 6.04
N ALA A 98 3.32 3.56 6.87
CA ALA A 98 3.77 4.47 7.94
C ALA A 98 4.33 5.81 7.41
N THR A 99 4.66 5.89 6.12
CA THR A 99 5.19 7.11 5.49
C THR A 99 4.14 7.89 4.71
N SER A 100 3.24 7.21 3.99
CA SER A 100 2.27 7.83 3.06
C SER A 100 0.82 7.78 3.52
N GLY A 101 0.48 6.93 4.49
CA GLY A 101 -0.89 6.48 4.76
C GLY A 101 -1.28 5.22 3.97
N GLY A 102 -0.53 4.87 2.92
CA GLY A 102 -0.65 3.61 2.21
C GLY A 102 -1.91 3.50 1.37
N HIS A 103 -2.19 4.50 0.53
CA HIS A 103 -3.35 4.46 -0.34
C HIS A 103 -3.15 3.47 -1.48
N PHE A 104 -2.00 3.59 -2.16
CA PHE A 104 -1.53 2.75 -3.27
C PHE A 104 -2.53 2.52 -4.41
N ASN A 105 -3.59 3.32 -4.47
CA ASN A 105 -4.68 3.20 -5.42
C ASN A 105 -5.34 4.58 -5.59
N PRO A 106 -5.54 5.05 -6.83
CA PRO A 106 -6.23 6.31 -7.09
C PRO A 106 -7.64 6.37 -6.50
N CYS A 107 -8.42 5.29 -6.58
CA CYS A 107 -9.79 5.29 -6.05
C CYS A 107 -9.80 5.42 -4.51
N ILE A 108 -8.88 4.76 -3.81
CA ILE A 108 -8.71 4.88 -2.36
C ILE A 108 -8.27 6.30 -1.99
N THR A 109 -7.34 6.88 -2.75
CA THR A 109 -6.89 8.27 -2.54
C THR A 109 -8.07 9.25 -2.65
N LEU A 110 -8.90 9.09 -3.67
CA LEU A 110 -10.09 9.94 -3.85
C LEU A 110 -11.13 9.71 -2.75
N ALA A 111 -11.36 8.47 -2.34
CA ALA A 111 -12.28 8.17 -1.24
C ALA A 111 -11.76 8.75 0.10
N GLN A 112 -10.45 8.72 0.36
CA GLN A 112 -9.85 9.35 1.53
C GLN A 112 -10.01 10.89 1.52
N VAL A 113 -9.99 11.53 0.34
CA VAL A 113 -10.32 12.97 0.21
C VAL A 113 -11.76 13.23 0.63
N VAL A 114 -12.71 12.41 0.15
CA VAL A 114 -14.15 12.63 0.35
C VAL A 114 -14.58 12.33 1.79
N PHE A 115 -14.10 11.23 2.38
CA PHE A 115 -14.67 10.70 3.64
C PHE A 115 -13.77 10.88 4.86
N ARG A 116 -12.45 11.04 4.69
CA ARG A 116 -11.47 10.98 5.80
C ARG A 116 -10.55 12.21 5.87
N GLY A 117 -10.82 13.25 5.08
CA GLY A 117 -10.14 14.54 5.17
C GLY A 117 -8.74 14.58 4.57
N PHE A 118 -8.40 13.64 3.67
CA PHE A 118 -7.11 13.70 2.96
C PHE A 118 -7.03 14.98 2.11
N PRO A 119 -5.90 15.74 2.12
CA PRO A 119 -5.82 17.00 1.41
C PRO A 119 -6.00 16.83 -0.12
N ALA A 120 -7.08 17.39 -0.67
CA ALA A 120 -7.40 17.27 -2.10
C ALA A 120 -6.25 17.72 -3.03
N LYS A 121 -5.47 18.72 -2.62
CA LYS A 121 -4.29 19.21 -3.37
C LYS A 121 -3.15 18.19 -3.48
N LYS A 122 -3.09 17.21 -2.58
CA LYS A 122 -2.10 16.12 -2.60
C LYS A 122 -2.52 14.95 -3.50
N ALA A 123 -3.82 14.75 -3.71
CA ALA A 123 -4.34 13.59 -4.43
C ALA A 123 -3.76 13.44 -5.84
N PRO A 124 -3.64 14.49 -6.69
CA PRO A 124 -3.05 14.32 -8.02
C PRO A 124 -1.59 13.85 -7.97
N MET A 125 -0.80 14.31 -6.99
CA MET A 125 0.60 13.90 -6.84
C MET A 125 0.70 12.41 -6.44
N PHE A 126 -0.19 11.96 -5.56
CA PHE A 126 -0.28 10.54 -5.18
C PHE A 126 -0.65 9.67 -6.37
N ILE A 127 -1.66 10.06 -7.16
CA ILE A 127 -2.11 9.31 -8.33
C ILE A 127 -0.98 9.18 -9.37
N VAL A 128 -0.26 10.26 -9.65
CA VAL A 128 0.90 10.24 -10.56
C VAL A 128 2.00 9.32 -10.02
N ALA A 129 2.31 9.40 -8.73
CA ALA A 129 3.33 8.56 -8.10
C ALA A 129 2.95 7.07 -8.13
N GLN A 130 1.68 6.75 -7.87
CA GLN A 130 1.12 5.40 -7.95
C GLN A 130 1.26 4.84 -9.37
N ILE A 131 0.82 5.58 -10.39
CA ILE A 131 0.95 5.17 -11.80
C ILE A 131 2.42 4.96 -12.17
N PHE A 132 3.31 5.84 -11.72
CA PHE A 132 4.74 5.71 -11.94
C PHE A 132 5.33 4.45 -11.30
N GLY A 133 4.93 4.12 -10.06
CA GLY A 133 5.32 2.88 -9.39
C GLY A 133 4.94 1.63 -10.19
N ALA A 134 3.71 1.59 -10.71
CA ALA A 134 3.23 0.49 -11.55
C ALA A 134 4.01 0.41 -12.87
N PHE A 135 4.22 1.56 -13.53
CA PHE A 135 5.01 1.64 -14.77
C PHE A 135 6.42 1.07 -14.59
N VAL A 136 7.12 1.44 -13.50
CA VAL A 136 8.47 0.92 -13.21
C VAL A 136 8.44 -0.58 -12.94
N ALA A 137 7.48 -1.08 -12.15
CA ALA A 137 7.36 -2.51 -11.86
C ALA A 137 7.16 -3.34 -13.13
N PHE A 138 6.19 -2.95 -13.96
CA PHE A 138 5.90 -3.63 -15.22
C PHE A 138 7.03 -3.48 -16.24
N GLY A 139 7.73 -2.33 -16.27
CA GLY A 139 8.92 -2.15 -17.11
C GLY A 139 10.04 -3.12 -16.73
N LEU A 140 10.28 -3.34 -15.44
CA LEU A 140 11.26 -4.32 -14.98
C LEU A 140 10.83 -5.76 -15.27
N ILE A 141 9.56 -6.10 -15.10
CA ILE A 141 9.02 -7.41 -15.50
C ILE A 141 9.25 -7.64 -17.00
N TYR A 142 8.97 -6.64 -17.85
CA TYR A 142 9.23 -6.73 -19.28
C TYR A 142 10.69 -7.03 -19.58
N VAL A 143 11.62 -6.30 -18.97
CA VAL A 143 13.06 -6.53 -19.16
C VAL A 143 13.46 -7.94 -18.71
N GLN A 144 12.94 -8.44 -17.59
CA GLN A 144 13.24 -9.76 -17.06
C GLN A 144 12.69 -10.90 -17.91
N TYR A 145 11.52 -10.71 -18.54
CA TYR A 145 10.86 -11.70 -19.38
C TYR A 145 11.10 -11.50 -20.88
N LYS A 146 11.88 -10.49 -21.29
CA LYS A 146 12.06 -10.09 -22.69
C LYS A 146 12.47 -11.26 -23.59
N GLN A 147 13.45 -12.03 -23.15
CA GLN A 147 13.94 -13.19 -23.90
C GLN A 147 12.83 -14.20 -24.16
N LEU A 148 12.06 -14.57 -23.13
CA LEU A 148 10.95 -15.52 -23.26
C LEU A 148 9.81 -14.98 -24.12
N ILE A 149 9.53 -13.68 -24.03
CA ILE A 149 8.54 -13.00 -24.88
C ILE A 149 8.95 -13.08 -26.35
N ASP A 150 10.24 -12.85 -26.65
CA ASP A 150 10.76 -12.93 -28.03
C ASP A 150 10.70 -14.37 -28.55
N GLU A 151 11.19 -15.34 -27.78
CA GLU A 151 11.17 -16.77 -28.14
C GLU A 151 9.74 -17.25 -28.45
N ILE A 152 8.76 -16.90 -27.60
CA ILE A 152 7.36 -17.26 -27.83
C ILE A 152 6.80 -16.54 -29.06
N SER A 153 7.14 -15.26 -29.26
CA SER A 153 6.70 -14.50 -30.44
C SER A 153 7.21 -15.13 -31.74
N GLU A 154 8.47 -15.57 -31.76
CA GLU A 154 9.07 -16.27 -32.89
C GLU A 154 8.40 -17.63 -33.14
N VAL A 155 8.15 -18.42 -32.08
CA VAL A 155 7.48 -19.72 -32.18
C VAL A 155 6.05 -19.57 -32.73
N ILE A 156 5.28 -18.60 -32.26
CA ILE A 156 3.91 -18.34 -32.76
C ILE A 156 3.98 -17.91 -34.23
N THR A 157 4.89 -17.00 -34.56
CA THR A 157 5.05 -16.49 -35.93
C THR A 157 5.46 -17.60 -36.89
N ALA A 158 6.37 -18.49 -36.49
CA ALA A 158 6.81 -19.62 -37.32
C ALA A 158 5.71 -20.66 -37.55
N LYS A 159 4.83 -20.89 -36.56
CA LYS A 159 3.76 -21.89 -36.65
C LYS A 159 2.50 -21.39 -37.37
N ALA A 160 2.13 -20.13 -37.16
CA ALA A 160 0.83 -19.61 -37.58
C ALA A 160 0.89 -18.24 -38.30
N GLY A 161 2.09 -17.70 -38.52
CA GLY A 161 2.30 -16.42 -39.18
C GLY A 161 2.14 -15.20 -38.26
N ALA A 162 2.61 -14.05 -38.73
CA ALA A 162 2.60 -12.80 -37.96
C ALA A 162 1.18 -12.31 -37.59
N ALA A 163 0.18 -12.60 -38.44
CA ALA A 163 -1.21 -12.25 -38.16
C ALA A 163 -1.79 -12.99 -36.93
N ALA A 164 -1.33 -14.22 -36.68
CA ALA A 164 -1.75 -14.99 -35.52
C ALA A 164 -1.14 -14.45 -34.21
N LEU A 165 0.09 -13.93 -34.27
CA LEU A 165 0.69 -13.23 -33.15
C LEU A 165 -0.11 -11.97 -32.81
N ASP A 166 -0.37 -11.11 -33.80
CA ASP A 166 -1.15 -9.87 -33.61
C ASP A 166 -2.55 -10.14 -33.01
N ALA A 167 -3.21 -11.23 -33.44
CA ALA A 167 -4.53 -11.61 -32.95
C ALA A 167 -4.53 -12.16 -31.51
N SER A 168 -3.46 -12.81 -31.07
CA SER A 168 -3.36 -13.43 -29.74
C SER A 168 -2.71 -12.54 -28.70
N LEU A 169 -1.89 -11.56 -29.11
CA LEU A 169 -1.08 -10.73 -28.24
C LEU A 169 -1.91 -9.89 -27.24
N PHE A 170 -2.99 -9.25 -27.72
CA PHE A 170 -3.84 -8.34 -26.94
C PHE A 170 -5.12 -9.03 -26.43
N THR A 171 -4.93 -10.19 -25.81
CA THR A 171 -6.01 -10.99 -25.22
C THR A 171 -5.71 -11.24 -23.73
N PRO A 172 -6.67 -11.69 -22.91
CA PRO A 172 -6.41 -12.01 -21.49
C PRO A 172 -5.27 -13.01 -21.27
N THR A 173 -5.04 -13.90 -22.23
CA THR A 173 -4.02 -14.96 -22.19
C THR A 173 -2.80 -14.65 -23.06
N GLY A 174 -2.79 -13.51 -23.76
CA GLY A 174 -1.69 -13.06 -24.58
C GLY A 174 -0.57 -12.42 -23.74
N MET A 175 0.64 -12.32 -24.30
CA MET A 175 1.80 -11.77 -23.59
C MET A 175 1.58 -10.31 -23.15
N ALA A 176 0.81 -9.50 -23.90
CA ALA A 176 0.50 -8.14 -23.45
C ALA A 176 -0.39 -8.13 -22.19
N GLY A 177 -1.16 -9.20 -21.95
CA GLY A 177 -2.00 -9.43 -20.77
C GLY A 177 -1.24 -9.46 -19.44
N ILE A 178 0.08 -9.61 -19.48
CA ILE A 178 0.97 -9.44 -18.32
C ILE A 178 0.88 -8.00 -17.80
N PHE A 179 0.83 -7.04 -18.71
CA PHE A 179 1.02 -5.61 -18.43
C PHE A 179 -0.32 -4.87 -18.36
N GLY A 180 -1.16 -5.00 -19.39
CA GLY A 180 -2.47 -4.36 -19.47
C GLY A 180 -3.58 -5.40 -19.48
N LEU A 181 -4.79 -4.99 -19.09
CA LEU A 181 -5.96 -5.86 -19.23
C LEU A 181 -6.61 -5.70 -20.61
N TYR A 182 -6.98 -6.85 -21.18
CA TYR A 182 -7.67 -6.97 -22.45
C TYR A 182 -8.86 -7.92 -22.30
N VAL A 183 -9.79 -7.84 -23.25
CA VAL A 183 -10.95 -8.73 -23.31
C VAL A 183 -11.01 -9.38 -24.70
N PRO A 184 -11.57 -10.59 -24.80
CA PRO A 184 -11.78 -11.22 -26.10
C PRO A 184 -12.64 -10.36 -27.04
N PRO A 185 -12.42 -10.44 -28.37
CA PRO A 185 -13.29 -9.78 -29.35
C PRO A 185 -14.75 -10.19 -29.16
N GLY A 186 -15.67 -9.23 -29.18
CA GLY A 186 -17.11 -9.47 -29.00
C GLY A 186 -17.58 -9.54 -27.54
N THR A 187 -16.68 -9.43 -26.56
CA THR A 187 -17.08 -9.34 -25.15
C THR A 187 -17.94 -8.11 -24.90
N LYS A 188 -19.09 -8.30 -24.25
CA LYS A 188 -20.01 -7.22 -23.88
C LYS A 188 -19.38 -6.38 -22.77
N LEU A 189 -19.18 -5.10 -23.01
CA LEU A 189 -18.54 -4.20 -22.04
C LEU A 189 -19.31 -4.10 -20.71
N GLY A 190 -20.65 -4.16 -20.75
CA GLY A 190 -21.47 -4.16 -19.53
C GLY A 190 -21.22 -5.37 -18.62
N TYR A 191 -20.88 -6.54 -19.19
CA TYR A 191 -20.57 -7.74 -18.41
C TYR A 191 -19.27 -7.56 -17.61
N VAL A 192 -18.23 -7.02 -18.24
CA VAL A 192 -16.94 -6.79 -17.56
C VAL A 192 -17.02 -5.61 -16.61
N PHE A 193 -17.78 -4.57 -16.93
CA PHE A 193 -18.06 -3.47 -16.02
C PHE A 193 -18.69 -3.94 -14.72
N VAL A 194 -19.71 -4.81 -14.78
CA VAL A 194 -20.36 -5.36 -13.57
C VAL A 194 -19.37 -6.16 -12.73
N ASN A 195 -18.53 -6.98 -13.36
CA ASN A 195 -17.50 -7.74 -12.67
C ASN A 195 -16.53 -6.83 -11.91
N GLU A 196 -15.96 -5.85 -12.60
CA GLU A 196 -15.03 -4.87 -12.05
C GLU A 196 -15.68 -4.10 -10.89
N PHE A 197 -16.88 -3.55 -11.12
CA PHE A 197 -17.60 -2.75 -10.13
C PHE A 197 -17.91 -3.52 -8.85
N VAL A 198 -18.41 -4.76 -8.96
CA VAL A 198 -18.79 -5.56 -7.79
C VAL A 198 -17.54 -5.99 -6.99
N CYS A 199 -16.48 -6.42 -7.67
CA CYS A 199 -15.23 -6.78 -6.99
C CYS A 199 -14.64 -5.57 -6.25
N ASP A 200 -14.62 -4.40 -6.89
CA ASP A 200 -14.06 -3.19 -6.30
C ASP A 200 -14.88 -2.65 -5.14
N PHE A 201 -16.21 -2.76 -5.23
CA PHE A 201 -17.09 -2.44 -4.12
C PHE A 201 -16.79 -3.33 -2.90
N LEU A 202 -16.63 -4.64 -3.10
CA LEU A 202 -16.30 -5.56 -2.02
C LEU A 202 -14.90 -5.31 -1.45
N LEU A 203 -13.90 -5.08 -2.30
CA LEU A 203 -12.54 -4.73 -1.86
C LEU A 203 -12.54 -3.45 -1.03
N ALA A 204 -13.22 -2.41 -1.51
CA ALA A 204 -13.31 -1.15 -0.82
C ALA A 204 -14.04 -1.29 0.52
N LEU A 205 -15.10 -2.10 0.62
CA LEU A 205 -15.76 -2.41 1.89
C LEU A 205 -14.80 -3.06 2.89
N VAL A 206 -14.02 -4.05 2.47
CA VAL A 206 -13.04 -4.71 3.35
C VAL A 206 -11.94 -3.75 3.76
N ILE A 207 -11.44 -2.92 2.85
CA ILE A 207 -10.44 -1.89 3.16
C ILE A 207 -11.01 -0.90 4.18
N TRP A 208 -12.24 -0.40 3.97
CA TRP A 208 -12.92 0.50 4.91
C TRP A 208 -13.07 -0.13 6.30
N ALA A 209 -13.45 -1.42 6.33
CA ALA A 209 -13.54 -2.18 7.56
C ALA A 209 -12.19 -2.34 8.28
N CYS A 210 -11.09 -2.45 7.54
CA CYS A 210 -9.75 -2.58 8.11
C CYS A 210 -9.19 -1.26 8.65
N ILE A 211 -9.60 -0.12 8.09
CA ILE A 211 -9.17 1.21 8.55
C ILE A 211 -10.16 1.85 9.54
N ASP A 212 -11.27 1.18 9.84
CA ASP A 212 -12.17 1.55 10.93
C ASP A 212 -11.52 1.18 12.29
N PRO A 213 -11.12 2.16 13.11
CA PRO A 213 -10.39 1.90 14.35
C PRO A 213 -11.28 1.31 15.45
N THR A 214 -12.60 1.23 15.22
CA THR A 214 -13.58 0.61 16.12
C THR A 214 -13.90 -0.84 15.73
N ASN A 215 -13.38 -1.32 14.60
CA ASN A 215 -13.61 -2.70 14.18
C ASN A 215 -12.81 -3.68 15.07
N MET A 216 -13.53 -4.39 15.94
CA MET A 216 -12.93 -5.31 16.91
C MET A 216 -12.24 -6.52 16.28
N PHE A 217 -12.58 -6.89 15.05
CA PHE A 217 -11.99 -8.04 14.36
C PHE A 217 -10.64 -7.72 13.69
N VAL A 218 -10.33 -6.44 13.46
CA VAL A 218 -9.16 -6.03 12.68
C VAL A 218 -8.22 -5.15 13.51
N PRO A 219 -7.26 -5.76 14.23
CA PRO A 219 -6.16 -4.99 14.79
C PRO A 219 -5.27 -4.42 13.66
N PRO A 220 -4.55 -3.30 13.88
CA PRO A 220 -3.73 -2.65 12.84
C PRO A 220 -2.75 -3.60 12.16
N ALA A 221 -2.14 -4.52 12.92
CA ALA A 221 -1.18 -5.48 12.41
C ALA A 221 -1.78 -6.54 11.48
N ALA A 222 -3.09 -6.81 11.58
CA ALA A 222 -3.78 -7.78 10.73
C ALA A 222 -4.27 -7.17 9.40
N ALA A 223 -4.51 -5.84 9.36
CA ALA A 223 -5.04 -5.16 8.19
C ALA A 223 -4.29 -5.48 6.88
N PRO A 224 -2.94 -5.52 6.84
CA PRO A 224 -2.22 -5.87 5.61
C PRO A 224 -2.58 -7.23 5.03
N PHE A 225 -2.70 -8.25 5.88
CA PHE A 225 -3.02 -9.61 5.47
C PHE A 225 -4.47 -9.76 5.02
N ILE A 226 -5.40 -9.11 5.74
CA ILE A 226 -6.82 -9.15 5.38
C ILE A 226 -7.05 -8.47 4.04
N ILE A 227 -6.45 -7.29 3.82
CA ILE A 227 -6.55 -6.58 2.54
C ILE A 227 -5.91 -7.42 1.43
N GLY A 228 -4.70 -7.95 1.63
CA GLY A 228 -4.04 -8.81 0.64
C GLY A 228 -4.88 -10.02 0.26
N MET A 229 -5.45 -10.72 1.24
CA MET A 229 -6.30 -11.89 1.00
C MET A 229 -7.64 -11.54 0.35
N ALA A 230 -8.20 -10.35 0.61
CA ALA A 230 -9.39 -9.89 -0.10
C ALA A 230 -9.10 -9.71 -1.60
N TYR A 231 -7.96 -9.12 -1.96
CA TYR A 231 -7.52 -9.05 -3.37
C TYR A 231 -7.29 -10.44 -3.96
N ALA A 232 -6.64 -11.35 -3.25
CA ALA A 232 -6.46 -12.73 -3.72
C ALA A 232 -7.80 -13.42 -4.01
N ALA A 233 -8.78 -13.31 -3.11
CA ALA A 233 -10.10 -13.89 -3.29
C ALA A 233 -10.79 -13.34 -4.54
N MET A 234 -10.69 -12.03 -4.80
CA MET A 234 -11.25 -11.43 -6.01
C MET A 234 -10.53 -11.92 -7.27
N ILE A 235 -9.20 -12.03 -7.23
CA ILE A 235 -8.40 -12.53 -8.36
C ILE A 235 -8.78 -13.98 -8.68
N TRP A 236 -8.85 -14.87 -7.68
CA TRP A 236 -9.15 -16.28 -7.89
C TRP A 236 -10.56 -16.51 -8.45
N GLY A 237 -11.53 -15.71 -8.01
CA GLY A 237 -12.92 -15.85 -8.44
C GLY A 237 -13.22 -15.17 -9.78
N TYR A 238 -12.59 -14.03 -10.06
CA TYR A 238 -13.12 -13.07 -11.03
C TYR A 238 -12.11 -12.54 -12.05
N ALA A 239 -10.81 -12.86 -11.94
CA ALA A 239 -9.83 -12.46 -12.94
C ALA A 239 -10.11 -12.98 -14.38
N PRO A 240 -10.66 -14.20 -14.60
CA PRO A 240 -10.98 -14.66 -15.96
C PRO A 240 -11.99 -13.79 -16.71
N VAL A 241 -12.84 -13.06 -15.98
CA VAL A 241 -13.82 -12.11 -16.53
C VAL A 241 -13.16 -10.76 -16.87
N GLY A 242 -12.10 -10.41 -16.14
CA GLY A 242 -11.40 -9.13 -16.21
C GLY A 242 -11.53 -8.38 -14.89
N LEU A 243 -10.39 -8.19 -14.20
CA LEU A 243 -10.31 -7.51 -12.91
C LEU A 243 -9.03 -6.67 -12.83
N SER A 244 -9.17 -5.35 -12.89
CA SER A 244 -8.08 -4.38 -12.67
C SER A 244 -7.86 -4.13 -11.18
N ALA A 245 -8.96 -3.89 -10.47
CA ALA A 245 -9.08 -3.45 -9.09
C ALA A 245 -8.31 -2.18 -8.70
N ASN A 246 -7.51 -1.62 -9.60
CA ASN A 246 -6.64 -0.50 -9.29
C ASN A 246 -6.27 0.28 -10.57
N ALA A 247 -6.68 1.54 -10.61
CA ALA A 247 -6.47 2.41 -11.75
C ALA A 247 -4.98 2.63 -12.06
N ALA A 248 -4.14 2.76 -11.03
CA ALA A 248 -2.71 2.94 -11.22
C ALA A 248 -2.03 1.67 -11.76
N ARG A 249 -2.46 0.49 -11.30
CA ARG A 249 -1.99 -0.81 -11.80
C ARG A 249 -2.28 -0.98 -13.29
N ASP A 250 -3.52 -0.71 -13.72
CA ASP A 250 -3.88 -0.85 -15.13
C ASP A 250 -3.22 0.22 -15.99
N VAL A 251 -3.33 1.50 -15.63
CA VAL A 251 -2.75 2.60 -16.42
C VAL A 251 -1.22 2.46 -16.51
N GLY A 252 -0.54 2.19 -15.40
CA GLY A 252 0.92 2.03 -15.39
C GLY A 252 1.40 0.86 -16.24
N GLY A 253 0.77 -0.32 -16.10
CA GLY A 253 1.11 -1.48 -16.92
C GLY A 253 0.75 -1.29 -18.40
N ARG A 254 -0.38 -0.64 -18.69
CA ARG A 254 -0.80 -0.31 -20.06
C ARG A 254 0.15 0.68 -20.73
N LEU A 255 0.72 1.63 -19.99
CA LEU A 255 1.78 2.52 -20.51
C LEU A 255 3.03 1.74 -20.92
N VAL A 256 3.40 0.69 -20.20
CA VAL A 256 4.48 -0.23 -20.63
C VAL A 256 4.08 -0.97 -21.90
N ALA A 257 2.87 -1.52 -21.96
CA ALA A 257 2.38 -2.21 -23.16
C ALA A 257 2.36 -1.30 -24.40
N LEU A 258 1.92 -0.04 -24.25
CA LEU A 258 1.96 0.98 -25.29
C LEU A 258 3.39 1.33 -25.72
N SER A 259 4.34 1.34 -24.78
CA SER A 259 5.75 1.61 -25.07
C SER A 259 6.40 0.47 -25.87
N VAL A 260 5.95 -0.76 -25.68
CA VAL A 260 6.50 -1.95 -26.35
C VAL A 260 5.83 -2.21 -27.69
N TRP A 261 4.50 -2.16 -27.76
CA TRP A 261 3.72 -2.59 -28.93
C TRP A 261 2.93 -1.46 -29.62
N GLY A 262 3.16 -0.21 -29.20
CA GLY A 262 2.50 0.96 -29.79
C GLY A 262 1.00 1.03 -29.49
N THR A 263 0.28 1.83 -30.27
CA THR A 263 -1.13 2.18 -30.03
C THR A 263 -2.10 1.00 -30.13
N LYS A 264 -1.69 -0.11 -30.78
CA LYS A 264 -2.45 -1.37 -30.81
C LYS A 264 -2.67 -1.94 -29.40
N ALA A 265 -1.74 -1.69 -28.47
CA ALA A 265 -1.84 -2.11 -27.07
C ALA A 265 -2.79 -1.25 -26.21
N SER A 266 -3.46 -0.25 -26.79
CA SER A 266 -4.32 0.65 -26.03
C SER A 266 -5.46 -0.08 -25.31
N GLY A 267 -5.97 -1.19 -25.84
CA GLY A 267 -7.13 -1.90 -25.30
C GLY A 267 -8.48 -1.21 -25.56
N GLY A 268 -8.48 -0.14 -26.38
CA GLY A 268 -9.70 0.54 -26.83
C GLY A 268 -10.61 1.02 -25.69
N THR A 269 -11.92 0.87 -25.89
CA THR A 269 -12.94 1.29 -24.91
C THR A 269 -12.88 0.52 -23.60
N TYR A 270 -12.37 -0.72 -23.62
CA TYR A 270 -12.22 -1.52 -22.41
C TYR A 270 -11.18 -0.93 -21.45
N ALA A 271 -10.13 -0.29 -21.97
CA ALA A 271 -9.11 0.35 -21.13
C ALA A 271 -9.70 1.40 -20.18
N ALA A 272 -10.67 2.18 -20.65
CA ALA A 272 -11.35 3.16 -19.80
C ALA A 272 -12.17 2.47 -18.68
N ILE A 273 -12.83 1.35 -18.99
CA ILE A 273 -13.57 0.56 -18.00
C ILE A 273 -12.62 -0.02 -16.96
N ALA A 274 -11.53 -0.67 -17.39
CA ALA A 274 -10.53 -1.25 -16.51
C ALA A 274 -9.86 -0.21 -15.61
N ALA A 275 -9.58 0.99 -16.13
CA ALA A 275 -8.93 2.04 -15.36
C ALA A 275 -9.88 2.75 -14.38
N LEU A 276 -11.13 3.04 -14.79
CA LEU A 276 -11.97 4.02 -14.09
C LEU A 276 -13.10 3.41 -13.25
N THR A 277 -13.49 2.15 -13.47
CA THR A 277 -14.67 1.56 -12.79
C THR A 277 -14.48 1.43 -11.28
N ASN A 278 -13.25 1.21 -10.80
CA ASN A 278 -12.93 1.16 -9.38
C ASN A 278 -13.27 2.44 -8.62
N ILE A 279 -13.26 3.61 -9.27
CA ILE A 279 -13.50 4.92 -8.63
C ILE A 279 -14.93 5.01 -8.09
N PRO A 280 -16.00 4.92 -8.92
CA PRO A 280 -17.36 4.98 -8.41
C PRO A 280 -17.70 3.81 -7.50
N ALA A 281 -17.15 2.61 -7.74
CA ALA A 281 -17.36 1.45 -6.87
C ALA A 281 -16.81 1.68 -5.46
N THR A 282 -15.58 2.20 -5.36
CA THR A 282 -14.92 2.51 -4.09
C THR A 282 -15.63 3.63 -3.33
N LEU A 283 -16.03 4.70 -4.03
CA LEU A 283 -16.78 5.79 -3.42
C LEU A 283 -18.13 5.32 -2.87
N LEU A 284 -18.82 4.45 -3.60
CA LEU A 284 -20.08 3.87 -3.15
C LEU A 284 -19.89 2.94 -1.95
N ALA A 285 -18.84 2.13 -1.93
CA ALA A 285 -18.50 1.27 -0.80
C ALA A 285 -18.15 2.06 0.45
N ALA A 286 -17.33 3.11 0.32
CA ALA A 286 -17.01 4.01 1.40
C ALA A 286 -18.28 4.68 1.95
N PHE A 287 -19.13 5.23 1.08
CA PHE A 287 -20.43 5.78 1.47
C PHE A 287 -21.28 4.75 2.23
N PHE A 288 -21.41 3.54 1.69
CA PHE A 288 -22.18 2.46 2.31
C PHE A 288 -21.64 2.11 3.70
N TYR A 289 -20.32 2.00 3.85
CA TYR A 289 -19.69 1.68 5.12
C TYR A 289 -19.89 2.81 6.15
N GLU A 290 -19.67 4.08 5.76
CA GLU A 290 -19.88 5.24 6.65
C GLU A 290 -21.35 5.37 7.07
N PHE A 291 -22.28 5.15 6.14
CA PHE A 291 -23.71 5.36 6.40
C PHE A 291 -24.36 4.23 7.20
N PHE A 292 -24.02 2.97 6.89
CA PHE A 292 -24.69 1.80 7.47
C PHE A 292 -23.85 1.04 8.49
N LEU A 293 -22.53 1.02 8.33
CA LEU A 293 -21.64 0.12 9.08
C LEU A 293 -20.72 0.83 10.07
N THR A 294 -20.68 2.16 10.08
CA THR A 294 -19.91 2.96 11.05
C THR A 294 -20.83 3.41 12.17
N ASP A 295 -20.33 3.36 13.41
CA ASP A 295 -21.06 3.85 14.57
C ASP A 295 -20.07 4.46 15.57
N SER A 296 -20.22 5.76 15.82
CA SER A 296 -19.38 6.53 16.71
C SER A 296 -19.51 6.15 18.19
N ALA A 297 -20.53 5.37 18.57
CA ALA A 297 -20.69 4.87 19.93
C ALA A 297 -19.75 3.68 20.24
N ARG A 298 -19.14 3.04 19.22
CA ARG A 298 -18.19 1.94 19.44
C ARG A 298 -16.89 2.44 20.07
N ALA A 299 -16.40 1.65 21.02
CA ALA A 299 -15.12 1.91 21.65
C ALA A 299 -13.94 1.50 20.74
N LEU A 300 -12.83 2.21 20.87
CA LEU A 300 -11.57 1.83 20.25
C LEU A 300 -11.00 0.57 20.90
N ASN A 301 -10.52 -0.37 20.09
CA ASN A 301 -9.75 -1.51 20.57
C ASN A 301 -8.41 -1.02 21.18
N PRO A 302 -7.91 -1.58 22.30
CA PRO A 302 -6.60 -1.24 22.87
C PRO A 302 -5.44 -1.19 21.85
N ALA A 303 -5.37 -2.15 20.92
CA ALA A 303 -4.32 -2.16 19.89
C ALA A 303 -4.44 -0.97 18.92
N GLN A 304 -5.67 -0.59 18.57
CA GLN A 304 -5.94 0.59 17.73
C GLN A 304 -5.60 1.88 18.46
N ARG A 305 -5.93 1.96 19.76
CA ARG A 305 -5.56 3.11 20.61
C ARG A 305 -4.05 3.32 20.65
N GLN A 306 -3.30 2.25 20.95
CA GLN A 306 -1.83 2.30 20.99
C GLN A 306 -1.25 2.72 19.63
N PHE A 307 -1.81 2.20 18.54
CA PHE A 307 -1.40 2.59 17.18
C PHE A 307 -1.64 4.07 16.91
N LEU A 308 -2.82 4.60 17.23
CA LEU A 308 -3.16 6.01 17.05
C LEU A 308 -2.31 6.93 17.93
N ASP A 309 -2.07 6.54 19.18
CA ASP A 309 -1.25 7.31 20.11
C ASP A 309 0.22 7.35 19.65
N ALA A 310 0.75 6.25 19.12
CA ALA A 310 2.10 6.22 18.53
C ALA A 310 2.23 7.14 17.31
N HIS A 311 1.22 7.20 16.44
CA HIS A 311 1.20 8.13 15.30
C HIS A 311 1.13 9.59 15.77
N ARG A 312 0.30 9.88 16.77
CA ARG A 312 0.21 11.21 17.36
C ARG A 312 1.55 11.64 17.96
N ALA A 313 2.17 10.78 18.76
CA ALA A 313 3.49 11.04 19.36
C ALA A 313 4.56 11.32 18.29
N HIS A 314 4.54 10.60 17.16
CA HIS A 314 5.44 10.89 16.04
C HIS A 314 5.23 12.28 15.45
N HIS A 315 3.98 12.68 15.19
CA HIS A 315 3.65 13.99 14.63
C HIS A 315 4.03 15.13 15.60
N GLU A 316 3.72 14.98 16.88
CA GLU A 316 4.08 15.95 17.92
C GLU A 316 5.61 16.08 18.04
N HIS A 317 6.35 14.97 18.00
CA HIS A 317 7.81 14.99 18.04
C HIS A 317 8.42 15.76 16.86
N ILE A 318 7.86 15.61 15.66
CA ILE A 318 8.30 16.38 14.47
C ILE A 318 7.99 17.87 14.64
N GLN A 319 6.78 18.21 15.09
CA GLN A 319 6.34 19.61 15.24
C GLN A 319 7.15 20.35 16.31
N ASN A 320 7.44 19.68 17.42
CA ASN A 320 8.19 20.25 18.55
C ASN A 320 9.71 20.33 18.29
N GLY A 321 10.18 19.96 17.09
CA GLY A 321 11.60 19.97 16.75
C GLY A 321 12.42 18.97 17.56
N GLY A 322 11.80 17.83 17.92
CA GLY A 322 12.35 16.81 18.79
C GLY A 322 13.81 16.44 18.46
N PRO A 323 14.65 16.21 19.47
CA PRO A 323 16.08 16.04 19.27
C PRO A 323 16.36 14.83 18.35
N VAL A 324 17.09 15.07 17.25
CA VAL A 324 17.55 14.01 16.33
C VAL A 324 18.75 13.25 16.93
N GLY A 325 18.67 12.89 18.21
CA GLY A 325 19.72 12.22 18.95
C GLY A 325 19.76 12.71 20.39
N ILE A 326 19.85 11.75 21.30
CA ILE A 326 20.12 11.88 22.74
C ILE A 326 20.51 13.31 23.14
N SER A 327 19.53 14.08 23.61
CA SER A 327 19.83 14.89 24.80
C SER A 327 20.10 13.85 25.88
N PRO A 328 21.22 13.93 26.62
CA PRO A 328 21.42 13.02 27.74
C PRO A 328 20.15 13.07 28.56
N LEU A 329 19.58 11.89 28.85
CA LEU A 329 18.56 11.69 29.88
C LEU A 329 18.79 12.79 30.90
N SER A 330 17.80 13.68 31.03
CA SER A 330 17.85 14.81 31.94
C SER A 330 18.56 14.31 33.19
N LYS A 331 19.74 14.88 33.47
CA LYS A 331 20.37 14.71 34.77
C LYS A 331 19.23 14.93 35.74
N THR A 332 18.88 13.88 36.47
CA THR A 332 17.92 13.91 37.56
C THR A 332 18.11 15.23 38.27
N ARG A 333 17.08 16.07 38.19
CA ARG A 333 17.10 17.43 38.71
C ARG A 333 17.17 17.31 40.23
N SER A 334 18.40 17.23 40.73
CA SER A 334 18.81 17.48 42.11
C SER A 334 17.85 16.98 43.21
N ASP A 335 17.85 15.67 43.47
CA ASP A 335 17.64 15.15 44.84
C ASP A 335 18.98 15.07 45.59
N ARG A 336 19.83 16.09 45.42
CA ARG A 336 21.11 16.25 46.15
C ARG A 336 21.15 17.55 46.98
N ALA A 337 19.99 17.98 47.46
CA ALA A 337 19.87 19.09 48.39
C ALA A 337 18.77 18.83 49.44
N SER A 338 18.82 17.69 50.12
CA SER A 338 18.05 17.48 51.37
C SER A 338 18.61 16.42 52.31
N PHE A 339 19.63 15.64 51.91
CA PHE A 339 20.38 14.75 52.81
C PHE A 339 21.81 15.26 53.05
N SER A 340 21.95 16.43 53.68
CA SER A 340 23.21 16.87 54.32
C SER A 340 23.01 18.01 55.34
N LYS A 341 21.85 18.05 56.01
CA LYS A 341 21.60 18.98 57.15
C LYS A 341 20.72 18.34 58.23
N ALA A 342 21.05 17.11 58.63
CA ALA A 342 20.41 16.45 59.77
C ALA A 342 21.40 15.59 60.58
N SER A 343 22.67 16.02 60.68
CA SER A 343 23.67 15.29 61.46
C SER A 343 24.73 16.19 62.12
N ASP A 344 24.34 17.38 62.59
CA ASP A 344 25.24 18.28 63.35
C ASP A 344 24.54 18.99 64.53
N GLU A 345 23.49 18.39 65.09
CA GLU A 345 22.95 18.79 66.41
C GLU A 345 22.75 17.57 67.30
N HIS A 346 23.86 17.03 67.82
CA HIS A 346 23.97 16.55 69.20
C HIS A 346 25.38 16.01 69.43
N ARG A 347 26.29 16.90 69.82
CA ARG A 347 27.55 16.55 70.47
C ARG A 347 27.42 16.91 71.95
N VAL A 348 27.41 15.86 72.77
CA VAL A 348 27.91 15.79 74.16
C VAL A 348 27.10 16.51 75.24
N GLU A 349 26.37 15.71 76.02
CA GLU A 349 26.39 15.79 77.48
C GLU A 349 26.51 14.36 78.05
N ASN A 350 27.43 14.20 79.00
CA ASN A 350 27.64 13.10 79.95
C ASN A 350 28.66 11.98 79.65
N ALA A 351 29.63 11.94 80.58
CA ALA A 351 30.65 10.95 80.93
C ALA A 351 31.94 10.93 80.10
#